data_AF-A0A7S0VC92-F1
#
_entry.id   AF-A0A7S0VC92-F1
#
_cell.length_a   1.000
_cell.length_b   1.000
_cell.length_c   1.000
_cell.angle_alpha   90.00
_cell.angle_beta   90.00
_cell.angle_gamma   90.00
#
_symmetry.space_group_name_H-M   'P 1'
#
loop_
_entity.id
_entity.type
_entity.pdbx_description
1 polymer ?
#
loop_
_entity_poly.entity_id
_entity_poly.type
_entity_poly.pdbx_seq_one_letter_code
_entity_poly.pdbx_strand_id
1 'polypeptide(L)'
;QGGGGGGVIELPYSLLAHPPLAAFLNGVAFAMNELRLCLTVGAAAHAQRLIVATLERGAKQLVQQRRARALSASESSRLTETAREFRDVALPCLQTAARKLFATVAVDAPPPAMDVTAITATLQKLILI
;
A
#
# COMPACT_ATOMS: atom_id res chain seq x y z
N GLN A 1 20.64 24.34 -10.26
CA GLN A 1 20.83 23.62 -8.98
C GLN A 1 20.10 24.42 -7.91
N GLY A 2 19.13 23.81 -7.24
CA GLY A 2 18.16 24.44 -6.32
C GLY A 2 16.87 23.63 -6.41
N GLY A 3 16.25 23.08 -5.38
CA GLY A 3 16.38 23.24 -3.93
C GLY A 3 14.96 23.08 -3.39
N GLY A 4 14.60 21.89 -2.87
CA GLY A 4 13.42 21.72 -2.00
C GLY A 4 12.10 21.13 -2.54
N GLY A 5 12.06 20.37 -3.64
CA GLY A 5 10.77 19.88 -4.20
C GLY A 5 10.47 18.36 -4.11
N GLY A 6 11.42 17.51 -3.74
CA GLY A 6 11.32 16.07 -4.00
C GLY A 6 11.07 15.22 -2.77
N GLY A 7 9.86 14.67 -2.60
CA GLY A 7 9.69 13.54 -1.69
C GLY A 7 8.28 13.17 -1.27
N VAL A 8 7.26 13.95 -1.62
CA VAL A 8 5.87 13.58 -1.35
C VAL A 8 5.58 12.24 -2.04
N ILE A 9 5.06 11.30 -1.27
CA ILE A 9 4.61 10.01 -1.78
C ILE A 9 3.30 10.27 -2.49
N GLU A 10 3.34 10.19 -3.81
CA GLU A 10 2.17 10.27 -4.67
C GLU A 10 1.93 8.90 -5.31
N LEU A 11 0.65 8.56 -5.46
CA LEU A 11 0.21 7.31 -6.04
C LEU A 11 -0.13 7.51 -7.53
N PRO A 12 0.09 6.49 -8.38
CA PRO A 12 -0.15 6.60 -9.80
C PRO A 12 -1.63 6.83 -10.12
N TYR A 13 -1.90 7.65 -11.14
CA TYR A 13 -3.24 8.01 -11.59
C TYR A 13 -4.09 6.80 -12.04
N SER A 14 -3.47 5.67 -12.41
CA SER A 14 -4.19 4.44 -12.76
C SER A 14 -5.11 3.96 -11.62
N LEU A 15 -4.75 4.24 -10.37
CA LEU A 15 -5.58 3.91 -9.20
C LEU A 15 -6.89 4.67 -9.17
N LEU A 16 -7.00 5.83 -9.84
CA LEU A 16 -8.25 6.61 -9.91
C LEU A 16 -9.38 5.86 -10.61
N ALA A 17 -9.05 4.86 -11.44
CA ALA A 17 -10.04 3.95 -12.02
C ALA A 17 -10.74 3.08 -10.97
N HIS A 18 -10.18 3.00 -9.75
CA HIS A 18 -10.68 2.25 -8.61
C HIS A 18 -10.88 3.17 -7.40
N PRO A 19 -11.93 4.01 -7.38
CA PRO A 19 -12.14 5.04 -6.35
C PRO A 19 -11.98 4.58 -4.89
N PRO A 20 -12.54 3.43 -4.43
CA PRO A 20 -12.36 3.00 -3.04
C PRO A 20 -10.91 2.59 -2.74
N LEU A 21 -10.21 1.99 -3.70
CA LEU A 21 -8.81 1.62 -3.55
C LEU A 21 -7.92 2.87 -3.53
N ALA A 22 -8.15 3.82 -4.45
CA ALA A 22 -7.45 5.10 -4.47
C ALA A 22 -7.61 5.85 -3.15
N ALA A 23 -8.83 5.98 -2.63
CA ALA A 23 -9.08 6.66 -1.36
C ALA A 23 -8.33 5.99 -0.20
N PHE A 24 -8.39 4.66 -0.11
CA PHE A 24 -7.67 3.90 0.92
C PHE A 24 -6.16 4.11 0.84
N LEU A 25 -5.57 3.95 -0.35
CA LEU A 25 -4.13 4.06 -0.54
C LEU A 25 -3.65 5.50 -0.40
N ASN A 26 -4.43 6.49 -0.82
CA ASN A 26 -4.12 7.91 -0.59
C ASN A 26 -4.05 8.23 0.90
N GLY A 27 -4.93 7.64 1.72
CA GLY A 27 -4.85 7.73 3.17
C GLY A 27 -3.55 7.14 3.73
N VAL A 28 -3.09 6.00 3.19
CA VAL A 28 -1.80 5.39 3.57
C VAL A 28 -0.63 6.29 3.15
N ALA A 29 -0.62 6.78 1.91
CA ALA A 29 0.41 7.67 1.40
C ALA A 29 0.48 8.99 2.18
N PHE A 30 -0.68 9.57 2.51
CA PHE A 30 -0.78 10.74 3.38
C PHE A 30 -0.17 10.47 4.76
N ALA A 31 -0.54 9.37 5.42
CA ALA A 31 0.03 9.01 6.71
C ALA A 31 1.54 8.80 6.64
N MET A 32 2.04 8.19 5.56
CA MET A 32 3.47 8.06 5.33
C MET A 32 4.15 9.41 5.15
N ASN A 33 3.52 10.37 4.45
CA ASN A 33 4.02 11.73 4.25
C ASN A 33 4.13 12.50 5.57
N GLU A 34 3.11 12.41 6.43
CA GLU A 34 3.14 12.99 7.77
C GLU A 34 4.24 12.36 8.63
N LEU A 35 4.40 11.03 8.56
CA LEU A 35 5.48 10.34 9.26
C LEU A 35 6.85 10.88 8.84
N ARG A 36 7.08 11.26 7.58
CA ARG A 36 8.38 11.82 7.13
C ARG A 36 8.83 13.03 7.96
N LEU A 37 7.88 13.80 8.48
CA LEU A 37 8.16 15.01 9.24
C LEU A 37 8.53 14.73 10.71
N CYS A 38 8.12 13.57 11.25
CA CYS A 38 8.25 13.25 12.68
C CYS A 38 8.86 11.88 12.97
N LEU A 39 9.33 11.15 11.94
CA LEU A 39 9.84 9.79 12.08
C LEU A 39 11.16 9.78 12.86
N THR A 40 11.16 9.03 13.96
CA THR A 40 12.36 8.75 14.75
C THR A 40 12.86 7.33 14.48
N VAL A 41 14.16 7.09 14.70
CA VAL A 41 14.79 5.77 14.51
C VAL A 41 14.05 4.68 15.31
N GLY A 42 13.66 4.97 16.55
CA GLY A 42 12.94 4.03 17.42
C GLY A 42 11.52 3.71 16.97
N ALA A 43 10.88 4.61 16.21
CA ALA A 43 9.51 4.42 15.72
C ALA A 43 9.43 3.75 14.33
N ALA A 44 10.53 3.74 13.57
CA ALA A 44 10.57 3.27 12.18
C ALA A 44 10.02 1.84 12.01
N ALA A 45 10.52 0.88 12.81
CA ALA A 45 10.09 -0.51 12.74
C ALA A 45 8.62 -0.71 13.16
N HIS A 46 8.10 0.13 14.07
CA HIS A 46 6.69 0.09 14.45
C HIS A 46 5.79 0.66 13.35
N ALA A 47 6.14 1.84 12.82
CA ALA A 47 5.42 2.47 11.72
C ALA A 47 5.35 1.55 10.49
N GLN A 48 6.46 0.91 10.13
CA GLN A 48 6.49 -0.03 9.02
C GLN A 48 5.52 -1.21 9.22
N ARG A 49 5.49 -1.80 10.42
CA ARG A 49 4.56 -2.89 10.76
C ARG A 49 3.10 -2.44 10.67
N LEU A 50 2.79 -1.22 11.12
CA LEU A 50 1.44 -0.67 11.02
C LEU A 50 1.01 -0.47 9.56
N ILE A 51 1.92 -0.01 8.68
CA ILE A 51 1.63 0.13 7.26
C ILE A 51 1.31 -1.23 6.64
N VAL A 52 2.15 -2.26 6.88
CA VAL A 52 1.91 -3.63 6.40
C VAL A 52 0.57 -4.16 6.89
N ALA A 53 0.30 -4.05 8.19
CA ALA A 53 -0.95 -4.53 8.78
C ALA A 53 -2.19 -3.83 8.19
N THR A 54 -2.08 -2.53 7.89
CA THR A 54 -3.14 -1.75 7.25
C THR A 54 -3.41 -2.26 5.84
N LEU A 55 -2.36 -2.47 5.04
CA LEU A 55 -2.48 -3.00 3.68
C LEU A 55 -3.04 -4.43 3.66
N GLU A 56 -2.59 -5.29 4.58
CA GLU A 56 -3.17 -6.63 4.77
C GLU A 56 -4.66 -6.57 5.08
N ARG A 57 -5.08 -5.63 5.95
CA ARG A 57 -6.50 -5.44 6.27
C ARG A 57 -7.29 -5.03 5.03
N GLY A 58 -6.74 -4.14 4.21
CA GLY A 58 -7.33 -3.76 2.91
C GLY A 58 -7.53 -4.97 1.99
N ALA A 59 -6.50 -5.81 1.83
CA ALA A 59 -6.59 -7.02 1.01
C ALA A 59 -7.62 -8.02 1.56
N LYS A 60 -7.65 -8.22 2.89
CA LYS A 60 -8.65 -9.08 3.56
C LYS A 60 -10.08 -8.55 3.37
N GLN A 61 -10.28 -7.22 3.37
CA GLN A 61 -11.58 -6.63 3.08
C GLN A 61 -12.06 -6.96 1.66
N LEU A 62 -11.19 -6.91 0.64
CA LEU A 62 -11.57 -7.33 -0.72
C LEU A 62 -12.02 -8.80 -0.76
N VAL A 63 -11.32 -9.69 -0.06
CA VAL A 63 -11.72 -11.11 0.07
C VAL A 63 -13.06 -11.25 0.77
N GLN A 64 -13.30 -10.48 1.83
CA GLN A 64 -14.58 -10.47 2.54
C GLN A 64 -15.72 -9.97 1.66
N GLN A 65 -15.51 -8.89 0.89
CA GLN A 65 -16.51 -8.38 -0.06
C GLN A 65 -16.92 -9.46 -1.07
N ARG A 66 -15.94 -10.21 -1.60
CA ARG A 66 -16.20 -11.33 -2.53
C ARG A 66 -17.02 -12.46 -1.90
N ARG A 67 -16.80 -12.74 -0.61
CA ARG A 67 -17.47 -13.84 0.10
C ARG A 67 -18.84 -13.46 0.65
N ALA A 68 -18.98 -12.22 1.10
CA ALA A 68 -20.17 -11.75 1.80
C ALA A 68 -21.34 -11.43 0.87
N ARG A 69 -21.09 -11.25 -0.43
CA ARG A 69 -22.10 -10.89 -1.42
C ARG A 69 -22.02 -11.78 -2.66
N ALA A 70 -23.18 -12.15 -3.18
CA ALA A 70 -23.29 -12.67 -4.53
C ALA A 70 -23.05 -11.50 -5.50
N LEU A 71 -21.81 -11.39 -6.01
CA LEU A 71 -21.44 -10.38 -6.97
C LEU A 71 -21.96 -10.76 -8.36
N SER A 72 -22.47 -9.78 -9.10
CA SER A 72 -22.69 -9.94 -10.54
C SER A 72 -21.35 -10.17 -11.27
N ALA A 73 -21.40 -10.64 -12.52
CA ALA A 73 -20.20 -10.86 -13.33
C ALA A 73 -19.35 -9.58 -13.48
N SER A 74 -20.00 -8.42 -13.64
CA SER A 74 -19.31 -7.13 -13.75
C SER A 74 -18.68 -6.68 -12.43
N GLU A 75 -19.37 -6.87 -11.30
CA GLU A 75 -18.81 -6.56 -9.97
C GLU A 75 -17.63 -7.47 -9.62
N SER A 76 -17.73 -8.77 -9.93
CA SER A 76 -16.64 -9.72 -9.73
C SER A 76 -15.41 -9.37 -10.59
N SER A 77 -15.63 -8.98 -11.85
CA SER A 77 -14.57 -8.50 -12.74
C SER A 77 -13.88 -7.24 -12.19
N ARG A 78 -14.66 -6.24 -11.76
CA ARG A 78 -14.12 -5.00 -11.16
C ARG A 78 -13.37 -5.26 -9.87
N LEU A 79 -13.84 -6.18 -9.03
CA LEU A 79 -13.15 -6.55 -7.79
C LEU A 79 -11.81 -7.23 -8.09
N THR A 80 -11.79 -8.11 -9.09
CA THR A 80 -10.56 -8.78 -9.57
C THR A 80 -9.56 -7.79 -10.13
N GLU A 81 -10.02 -6.83 -10.94
CA GLU A 81 -9.19 -5.76 -11.49
C GLU A 81 -8.63 -4.87 -10.38
N THR A 82 -9.47 -4.47 -9.41
CA THR A 82 -9.03 -3.71 -8.24
C THR A 82 -7.95 -4.46 -7.45
N ALA A 83 -8.07 -5.78 -7.29
CA ALA A 83 -7.07 -6.58 -6.60
C ALA A 83 -5.77 -6.72 -7.38
N ARG A 84 -5.83 -6.78 -8.73
CA ARG A 84 -4.65 -6.72 -9.60
C ARG A 84 -3.94 -5.39 -9.46
N GLU A 85 -4.66 -4.29 -9.56
CA GLU A 85 -4.09 -2.95 -9.44
C GLU A 85 -3.45 -2.72 -8.06
N PHE A 86 -4.10 -3.21 -6.99
CA PHE A 86 -3.51 -3.18 -5.66
C PHE A 86 -2.18 -3.98 -5.62
N ARG A 87 -2.16 -5.20 -6.16
CA ARG A 87 -0.99 -6.08 -6.13
C ARG A 87 0.16 -5.56 -7.00
N ASP A 88 -0.14 -5.20 -8.24
CA ASP A 88 0.86 -4.98 -9.29
C ASP A 88 1.36 -3.54 -9.35
N VAL A 89 0.56 -2.59 -8.88
CA VAL A 89 0.89 -1.16 -8.98
C VAL A 89 1.07 -0.55 -7.60
N ALA A 90 0.05 -0.65 -6.73
CA ALA A 90 0.09 0.05 -5.46
C ALA A 90 1.12 -0.52 -4.48
N LEU A 91 1.22 -1.85 -4.34
CA LEU A 91 2.19 -2.46 -3.42
C LEU A 91 3.65 -2.11 -3.78
N PRO A 92 4.12 -2.27 -5.03
CA PRO A 92 5.48 -1.87 -5.39
C PRO A 92 5.77 -0.38 -5.18
N CYS A 93 4.80 0.49 -5.49
CA CYS A 93 4.91 1.94 -5.24
C CYS A 93 5.08 2.23 -3.74
N LEU A 94 4.23 1.66 -2.90
CA LEU A 94 4.29 1.85 -1.44
C LEU A 94 5.54 1.25 -0.82
N GLN A 95 6.01 0.08 -1.28
CA GLN A 95 7.28 -0.49 -0.83
C GLN A 95 8.46 0.41 -1.18
N THR A 96 8.48 0.95 -2.40
CA THR A 96 9.54 1.88 -2.83
C THR A 96 9.51 3.17 -2.01
N ALA A 97 8.32 3.72 -1.77
CA ALA A 97 8.10 4.90 -0.95
C ALA A 97 8.54 4.68 0.51
N ALA A 98 8.14 3.55 1.10
CA ALA A 98 8.52 3.15 2.45
C ALA A 98 10.03 2.99 2.57
N ARG A 99 10.67 2.30 1.63
CA ARG A 99 12.13 2.14 1.63
C ARG A 99 12.84 3.50 1.63
N LYS A 100 12.39 4.44 0.80
CA LYS A 100 12.95 5.81 0.78
C LYS A 100 12.72 6.54 2.11
N LEU A 101 11.52 6.46 2.66
CA LEU A 101 11.16 7.08 3.93
C LEU A 101 12.01 6.54 5.09
N PHE A 102 12.11 5.22 5.23
CA PHE A 102 12.83 4.62 6.36
C PHE A 102 14.36 4.67 6.19
N ALA A 103 14.87 4.80 4.96
CA ALA A 103 16.30 5.02 4.72
C ALA A 103 16.80 6.37 5.26
N THR A 104 15.95 7.39 5.38
CA THR A 104 16.39 8.70 5.92
C THR A 104 16.64 8.69 7.42
N VAL A 105 16.15 7.67 8.13
CA VAL A 105 16.30 7.53 9.60
C VAL A 105 17.22 6.39 10.00
N ALA A 106 17.66 5.56 9.06
CA ALA A 106 18.53 4.42 9.34
C ALA A 106 20.00 4.83 9.26
N VAL A 107 20.66 4.94 10.42
CA VAL A 107 22.07 5.36 10.53
C VAL A 107 23.03 4.18 10.43
N ASP A 108 22.67 2.99 10.94
CA ASP A 108 23.58 1.83 11.03
C ASP A 108 23.13 0.58 10.25
N ALA A 109 21.82 0.40 10.01
CA ALA A 109 21.30 -0.74 9.27
C ALA A 109 20.01 -0.35 8.54
N PRO A 110 19.88 -0.64 7.23
CA PRO A 110 18.63 -0.41 6.54
C PRO A 110 17.51 -1.20 7.24
N PRO A 111 16.36 -0.58 7.49
CA PRO A 111 15.25 -1.28 8.10
C PRO A 111 14.84 -2.43 7.17
N PRO A 112 14.34 -3.55 7.73
CA PRO A 112 13.93 -4.69 6.93
C PRO A 112 12.95 -4.23 5.85
N ALA A 113 12.97 -4.84 4.67
CA ALA A 113 12.01 -4.49 3.63
C ALA A 113 10.57 -4.69 4.14
N MET A 114 9.65 -3.87 3.65
CA MET A 114 8.23 -4.07 3.89
C MET A 114 7.84 -5.45 3.31
N ASP A 115 7.56 -6.41 4.19
CA ASP A 115 7.09 -7.73 3.80
C ASP A 115 5.64 -7.63 3.33
N VAL A 116 5.44 -7.81 2.02
CA VAL A 116 4.12 -7.80 1.37
C VAL A 116 3.74 -9.18 0.86
N THR A 117 4.47 -10.23 1.22
CA THR A 117 4.28 -11.59 0.70
C THR A 117 2.89 -12.11 1.01
N ALA A 118 2.44 -11.94 2.25
CA ALA A 118 1.10 -12.33 2.68
C ALA A 118 -0.02 -11.55 1.96
N ILE A 119 0.20 -10.25 1.72
CA ILE A 119 -0.74 -9.39 0.99
C ILE A 119 -0.85 -9.85 -0.46
N THR A 120 0.30 -10.04 -1.12
CA THR A 120 0.41 -10.50 -2.50
C THR A 120 -0.25 -11.85 -2.70
N ALA A 121 0.01 -12.81 -1.80
CA ALA A 121 -0.62 -14.12 -1.83
C ALA A 121 -2.15 -14.04 -1.63
N THR A 122 -2.63 -13.15 -0.77
CA THR A 122 -4.06 -12.94 -0.53
C THR A 122 -4.74 -12.38 -1.78
N LEU A 123 -4.16 -11.35 -2.38
CA LEU A 123 -4.68 -10.74 -3.62
C LEU A 123 -4.61 -11.73 -4.79
N GLN A 124 -3.51 -12.48 -4.93
CA GLN A 124 -3.37 -13.53 -5.94
C GLN A 124 -4.47 -14.57 -5.86
N LYS A 125 -4.78 -15.06 -4.65
CA LYS A 125 -5.89 -16.00 -4.44
C LYS A 125 -7.21 -15.39 -4.88
N LEU A 126 -7.46 -14.13 -4.57
CA LEU A 126 -8.68 -13.45 -5.01
C LEU A 126 -8.76 -13.32 -6.54
N ILE A 127 -7.63 -13.13 -7.23
CA ILE A 127 -7.58 -12.95 -8.69
C ILE A 127 -7.82 -14.26 -9.46
N LEU A 128 -7.51 -15.40 -8.86
CA LEU A 128 -7.62 -16.73 -9.49
C LEU A 128 -8.97 -17.43 -9.24
N ILE A 129 -9.81 -16.88 -8.37
CA ILE A 129 -11.20 -17.32 -8.16
C ILE A 129 -12.06 -16.67 -9.24
#